data_AF-A0A3C1MY25-F1
#
_entry.id   AF-A0A3C1MY25-F1
#
_cell.length_a   1.000
_cell.length_b   1.000
_cell.length_c   1.000
_cell.angle_alpha   90.00
_cell.angle_beta   90.00
_cell.angle_gamma   90.00
#
_symmetry.space_group_name_H-M   'P 1'
#
loop_
_entity.id
_entity.type
_entity.pdbx_description
1 polymer ?
#
loop_
_entity_poly.entity_id
_entity_poly.type
_entity_poly.pdbx_seq_one_letter_code
_entity_poly.pdbx_strand_id
1 'polypeptide(L)'
;MKLISNYLSAVFLAVTLVSVMGCSSAPRDTGQYLEDSDVTTKVKAAIYNDPLAKDNEINVSTFKGMVQLSGFVSSQAAVDRAVELARGVSGVKGVTNDIRLK
;
A
#
# COMPACT_ATOMS: atom_id res chain seq x y z
N MET A 1 52.14 26.53 21.13
CA MET A 1 50.69 26.35 21.39
C MET A 1 49.77 26.70 20.20
N LYS A 2 50.25 26.85 18.95
CA LYS A 2 49.38 27.07 17.77
C LYS A 2 49.22 25.85 16.85
N LEU A 3 50.12 24.87 16.98
CA LEU A 3 50.16 23.66 16.15
C LEU A 3 49.32 22.49 16.68
N ILE A 4 48.71 22.58 17.88
CA ILE A 4 47.84 21.52 18.43
C ILE A 4 46.35 21.90 18.30
N SER A 5 46.04 23.19 18.48
CA SER A 5 44.70 23.76 18.25
C SER A 5 44.20 23.59 16.81
N ASN A 6 45.11 23.70 15.82
CA ASN A 6 44.76 23.58 14.40
C ASN A 6 44.38 22.15 13.98
N TYR A 7 44.96 21.12 14.62
CA TYR A 7 44.60 19.72 14.36
C TYR A 7 43.37 19.29 15.15
N LEU A 8 43.16 19.85 16.36
CA LEU A 8 41.94 19.62 17.14
C LEU A 8 40.69 20.12 16.40
N SER A 9 40.80 21.27 15.72
CA SER A 9 39.73 21.85 14.90
C SER A 9 39.51 21.08 13.60
N ALA A 10 40.58 20.57 12.98
CA ALA A 10 40.50 19.76 11.75
C ALA A 10 39.86 18.37 11.99
N VAL A 11 40.11 17.77 13.16
CA VAL A 11 39.50 16.49 13.55
C VAL A 11 38.01 16.66 13.84
N PHE A 12 37.59 17.80 14.40
CA PHE A 12 36.16 18.09 14.63
C PHE A 12 35.37 18.31 13.34
N LEU A 13 36.00 18.87 12.30
CA LEU A 13 35.35 19.14 11.01
C LEU A 13 35.15 17.87 10.15
N ALA A 14 35.98 16.85 10.35
CA ALA A 14 35.89 15.58 9.61
C ALA A 14 34.80 14.64 10.14
N VAL A 15 34.43 14.76 11.41
CA VAL A 15 33.47 13.86 12.08
C VAL A 15 32.01 14.17 11.73
N THR A 16 31.69 15.39 11.28
CA THR A 16 30.30 15.80 10.99
C THR A 16 29.79 15.29 9.64
N LEU A 17 30.67 14.97 8.70
CA LEU A 17 30.31 14.49 7.35
C LEU A 17 29.82 13.02 7.31
N VAL A 18 29.94 12.26 8.40
CA VAL A 18 29.53 10.84 8.47
C VAL A 18 28.05 10.65 8.83
N SER A 19 27.33 11.72 9.20
CA SER A 19 25.98 11.59 9.77
C SER A 19 24.81 11.58 8.76
N VAL A 20 25.06 11.65 7.45
CA VAL A 20 23.99 11.64 6.43
C VAL A 20 24.05 10.36 5.60
N MET A 21 23.72 9.23 6.23
CA MET A 21 23.36 8.00 5.50
C MET A 21 22.11 7.38 6.11
N GLY A 22 21.05 7.27 5.31
CA GLY A 22 20.01 6.29 5.55
C GLY A 22 18.57 6.80 5.42
N CYS A 23 18.14 7.20 4.23
CA CYS A 23 16.72 7.04 3.90
C CYS A 23 16.51 5.55 3.57
N SER A 24 16.15 4.74 4.56
CA SER A 24 15.79 3.33 4.38
C SER A 24 14.41 3.25 3.71
N SER A 25 14.35 3.37 2.38
CA SER A 25 13.20 2.86 1.63
C SER A 25 13.26 1.35 1.69
N ALA A 26 12.47 0.74 2.58
CA ALA A 26 12.37 -0.71 2.68
C ALA A 26 12.10 -1.31 1.29
N PRO A 27 12.92 -2.28 0.82
CA PRO A 27 12.63 -2.98 -0.42
C PRO A 27 11.25 -3.62 -0.29
N ARG A 28 10.33 -3.27 -1.19
CA ARG A 28 9.11 -4.05 -1.34
C ARG A 28 9.55 -5.39 -1.91
N ASP A 29 9.31 -6.47 -1.17
CA ASP A 29 9.54 -7.83 -1.66
C ASP A 29 8.84 -7.98 -3.01
N THR A 30 9.61 -8.15 -4.07
CA THR A 30 9.11 -8.17 -5.45
C THR A 30 8.12 -9.32 -5.65
N GLY A 31 8.28 -10.42 -4.89
CA GLY A 31 7.33 -11.52 -4.84
C GLY A 31 5.97 -11.14 -4.25
N GLN A 32 5.95 -10.33 -3.17
CA GLN A 32 4.69 -9.87 -2.57
C GLN A 32 3.93 -8.92 -3.51
N TYR A 33 4.65 -8.09 -4.26
CA TYR A 33 4.02 -7.17 -5.23
C TYR A 33 3.31 -7.92 -6.37
N LEU A 34 3.92 -8.98 -6.88
CA LEU A 34 3.32 -9.81 -7.94
C LEU A 34 2.09 -10.56 -7.39
N GLU A 35 2.19 -11.14 -6.20
CA GLU A 35 1.08 -11.83 -5.53
C GLU A 35 -0.11 -10.87 -5.27
N ASP A 36 0.17 -9.65 -4.80
CA ASP A 36 -0.86 -8.62 -4.56
C ASP A 36 -1.51 -8.13 -5.87
N SER A 37 -0.77 -8.09 -6.97
CA SER A 37 -1.31 -7.69 -8.28
C SER A 37 -2.29 -8.73 -8.83
N ASP A 38 -1.98 -10.01 -8.67
CA ASP A 38 -2.87 -11.11 -9.04
C ASP A 38 -4.14 -11.10 -8.19
N VAL A 39 -4.02 -10.89 -6.87
CA VAL A 39 -5.17 -10.75 -5.97
C VAL A 39 -6.03 -9.56 -6.38
N THR A 40 -5.42 -8.39 -6.62
CA THR A 40 -6.14 -7.19 -7.06
C THR A 40 -6.91 -7.44 -8.35
N THR A 41 -6.28 -8.11 -9.33
CA THR A 41 -6.91 -8.42 -10.61
C THR A 41 -8.09 -9.37 -10.44
N LYS A 42 -7.96 -10.41 -9.61
CA LYS A 42 -9.05 -11.35 -9.30
C LYS A 42 -10.21 -10.66 -8.61
N VAL A 43 -9.95 -9.79 -7.63
CA VAL A 43 -11.01 -9.02 -6.94
C VAL A 43 -11.71 -8.07 -7.90
N LYS A 44 -10.98 -7.33 -8.73
CA LYS A 44 -11.57 -6.46 -9.76
C LYS A 44 -12.44 -7.25 -10.73
N ALA A 45 -11.97 -8.42 -11.18
CA ALA A 45 -12.74 -9.30 -12.06
C ALA A 45 -14.02 -9.82 -11.38
N ALA A 46 -13.94 -10.22 -10.11
CA ALA A 46 -15.11 -10.68 -9.35
C ALA A 46 -16.18 -9.60 -9.22
N ILE A 47 -15.78 -8.36 -8.89
CA ILE A 47 -16.68 -7.21 -8.78
C ILE A 47 -17.27 -6.85 -10.16
N TYR A 48 -16.44 -6.81 -11.20
CA TYR A 48 -16.88 -6.45 -12.55
C TYR A 48 -17.89 -7.44 -13.14
N ASN A 49 -17.79 -8.72 -12.78
CA ASN A 49 -18.68 -9.78 -13.27
C ASN A 49 -19.98 -9.88 -12.46
N ASP A 50 -20.11 -9.18 -11.33
CA ASP A 50 -21.29 -9.25 -10.48
C ASP A 50 -22.26 -8.09 -10.78
N PRO A 51 -23.51 -8.36 -11.17
CA PRO A 51 -24.44 -7.31 -11.60
C PRO A 51 -24.87 -6.35 -10.48
N LEU A 52 -24.72 -6.71 -9.20
CA LEU A 52 -25.04 -5.85 -8.06
C LEU A 52 -23.87 -4.97 -7.64
N ALA A 53 -22.64 -5.48 -7.79
CA ALA A 53 -21.42 -4.77 -7.42
C ALA A 53 -20.70 -4.10 -8.61
N LYS A 54 -21.13 -4.34 -9.85
CA LYS A 54 -20.53 -3.74 -11.06
C LYS A 54 -20.82 -2.25 -11.13
N ASP A 55 -20.01 -1.47 -10.42
CA ASP A 55 -19.93 -0.02 -10.52
C ASP A 55 -18.51 0.38 -10.96
N ASN A 56 -18.42 1.26 -11.96
CA ASN A 56 -17.14 1.73 -12.49
C ASN A 56 -16.41 2.65 -11.49
N GLU A 57 -17.09 3.08 -10.43
CA GLU A 57 -16.52 3.92 -9.38
C GLU A 57 -15.90 3.13 -8.22
N ILE A 58 -16.01 1.80 -8.20
CA ILE A 58 -15.33 0.98 -7.18
C ILE A 58 -13.88 0.74 -7.58
N ASN A 59 -12.97 1.21 -6.72
CA ASN A 59 -11.54 0.97 -6.83
C ASN A 59 -11.07 -0.10 -5.84
N VAL A 60 -10.09 -0.88 -6.27
CA VAL A 60 -9.52 -1.99 -5.51
C VAL A 60 -8.01 -1.83 -5.49
N SER A 61 -7.45 -1.82 -4.28
CA SER A 61 -6.02 -1.83 -4.04
C SER A 61 -5.69 -2.97 -3.08
N THR A 62 -4.58 -3.67 -3.29
CA THR A 62 -4.14 -4.74 -2.38
C THR A 62 -2.70 -4.47 -1.94
N PHE A 63 -2.44 -4.69 -0.65
CA PHE A 63 -1.10 -4.63 -0.10
C PHE A 63 -0.90 -5.72 0.94
N LYS A 64 0.07 -6.61 0.70
CA LYS A 64 0.40 -7.78 1.54
C LYS A 64 -0.81 -8.65 1.85
N GLY A 65 -1.71 -8.84 0.88
CA GLY A 65 -2.97 -9.57 1.03
C GLY A 65 -4.09 -8.81 1.74
N MET A 66 -3.90 -7.55 2.13
CA MET A 66 -4.96 -6.67 2.63
C MET A 66 -5.59 -5.93 1.46
N VAL A 67 -6.87 -6.19 1.20
CA VAL A 67 -7.63 -5.53 0.14
C VAL A 67 -8.32 -4.29 0.71
N GLN A 68 -8.16 -3.17 0.02
CA GLN A 68 -8.90 -1.95 0.27
C GLN A 68 -9.88 -1.72 -0.88
N LEU A 69 -11.16 -1.60 -0.52
CA LEU A 69 -12.23 -1.21 -1.41
C LEU A 69 -12.57 0.26 -1.17
N SER A 70 -12.59 1.08 -2.22
CA SER A 70 -12.97 2.49 -2.14
C SER A 70 -13.82 2.89 -3.35
N GLY A 71 -14.47 4.05 -3.31
CA GLY A 71 -15.32 4.50 -4.40
C GLY A 71 -16.68 5.00 -3.94
N PHE A 72 -17.57 5.22 -4.89
CA PHE A 72 -18.95 5.62 -4.63
C PHE A 72 -19.92 4.65 -5.28
N VAL A 73 -20.95 4.22 -4.55
CA VAL A 73 -21.98 3.30 -5.08
C VAL A 73 -23.37 3.80 -4.73
N SER A 74 -24.38 3.32 -5.45
CA SER A 74 -25.77 3.76 -5.32
C SER A 74 -26.58 3.06 -4.22
N SER A 75 -26.07 1.97 -3.64
CA SER A 75 -26.80 1.20 -2.63
C SER A 75 -25.88 0.49 -1.64
N GLN A 76 -26.39 0.29 -0.42
CA GLN A 76 -25.68 -0.50 0.60
C GLN A 76 -25.52 -1.97 0.18
N ALA A 77 -26.49 -2.52 -0.58
CA ALA A 77 -26.39 -3.87 -1.11
C ALA A 77 -25.18 -4.05 -2.03
N ALA A 78 -24.85 -3.04 -2.85
CA ALA A 78 -23.65 -3.05 -3.69
C ALA A 78 -22.37 -3.02 -2.85
N VAL A 79 -22.34 -2.24 -1.76
CA VAL A 79 -21.22 -2.22 -0.81
C VAL A 79 -20.99 -3.61 -0.20
N ASP A 80 -22.06 -4.19 0.36
CA ASP A 80 -21.98 -5.47 1.06
C ASP A 80 -21.55 -6.59 0.09
N ARG A 81 -22.07 -6.55 -1.13
CA ARG A 81 -21.71 -7.50 -2.18
C ARG A 81 -20.26 -7.36 -2.63
N ALA A 82 -19.75 -6.14 -2.80
CA ALA A 82 -18.35 -5.93 -3.13
C ALA A 82 -17.40 -6.45 -2.05
N VAL A 83 -17.76 -6.27 -0.77
CA VAL A 83 -17.00 -6.79 0.37
C VAL A 83 -17.01 -8.32 0.39
N GLU A 84 -18.17 -8.94 0.14
CA GLU A 84 -18.31 -10.39 0.07
C GLU A 84 -17.45 -11.00 -1.06
N LEU A 85 -17.53 -10.42 -2.26
CA LEU A 85 -16.73 -10.84 -3.41
C LEU A 85 -15.23 -10.73 -3.14
N ALA A 86 -14.79 -9.62 -2.55
CA ALA A 86 -13.38 -9.43 -2.19
C ALA A 86 -12.89 -10.48 -1.19
N ARG A 87 -13.70 -10.79 -0.16
CA ARG A 87 -13.36 -11.83 0.83
C ARG A 87 -13.29 -13.24 0.24
N GLY A 88 -14.05 -13.50 -0.82
CA GLY A 88 -14.07 -14.80 -1.50
C GLY A 88 -12.84 -15.07 -2.36
N VAL A 89 -11.99 -14.07 -2.62
CA VAL A 89 -10.80 -14.24 -3.47
C VAL A 89 -9.66 -14.89 -2.69
N SER A 90 -9.10 -15.97 -3.25
CA SER A 90 -7.93 -16.64 -2.70
C SER A 90 -6.74 -15.68 -2.61
N GLY A 91 -6.08 -15.65 -1.45
CA GLY A 91 -4.96 -14.75 -1.14
C GLY A 91 -5.35 -13.50 -0.34
N VAL A 92 -6.65 -13.24 -0.18
CA VAL A 92 -7.14 -12.15 0.67
C VAL A 92 -7.05 -12.54 2.13
N LYS A 93 -6.33 -11.74 2.91
CA LYS A 93 -6.14 -11.89 4.37
C LYS A 93 -7.09 -10.99 5.15
N GLY A 94 -7.50 -9.88 4.55
CA GLY A 94 -8.42 -8.92 5.16
C GLY A 94 -8.98 -7.96 4.13
N VAL A 95 -10.14 -7.38 4.45
CA VAL A 95 -10.80 -6.39 3.60
C VAL A 95 -11.15 -5.16 4.43
N THR A 96 -10.64 -4.01 4.00
CA THR A 96 -11.03 -2.69 4.50
C THR A 96 -12.02 -2.08 3.53
N ASN A 97 -13.16 -1.63 4.04
CA ASN A 97 -14.22 -1.01 3.27
C ASN A 97 -14.24 0.50 3.50
N ASP A 98 -13.86 1.26 2.48
CA ASP A 98 -13.90 2.72 2.43
C ASP A 98 -14.91 3.24 1.38
N ILE A 99 -15.75 2.36 0.82
CA ILE A 99 -16.79 2.72 -0.16
C ILE A 99 -17.79 3.68 0.49
N ARG A 100 -18.23 4.68 -0.27
CA ARG A 100 -19.22 5.67 0.14
C ARG A 100 -20.50 5.52 -0.67
N LEU A 101 -21.62 5.83 -0.05
CA LEU A 101 -22.89 5.95 -0.74
C LEU A 101 -22.99 7.33 -1.41
N LYS A 102 -23.61 7.38 -2.59
CA LYS A 102 -23.94 8.62 -3.30
C LYS A 102 -25.12 9.34 -2.65
#